data_AF-A0A1F3X100-F1
#
_entry.id   AF-A0A1F3X100-F1
#
_cell.length_a   1.000
_cell.length_b   1.000
_cell.length_c   1.000
_cell.angle_alpha   90.00
_cell.angle_beta   90.00
_cell.angle_gamma   90.00
#
_symmetry.space_group_name_H-M   'P 1'
#
loop_
_entity.id
_entity.type
_entity.pdbx_description
1 polymer ?
#
loop_
_entity_poly.entity_id
_entity_poly.type
_entity_poly.pdbx_seq_one_letter_code
_entity_poly.pdbx_strand_id
1 'polypeptide(L)'
;MSITVDSLLSGLIGALVGSGLAVVYQHVSLIMQRRSEVMFLAVDYFDELYYLSRHIQQYKEKNYKENREAFSSERYVELCDKIDFLLTSSRVHARVALTYGEKSKELDSFNKLRTNLTDAALLLFRAKAETWDDTSKKVMGLFEKKIDPLRKNTEIDLIRGTKLKAVLCSMVCFRKCDKPRVPESN
;
A
#
# COMPACT_ATOMS: atom_id res chain seq x y z
N MET A 1 20.78 -58.72 -0.95
CA MET A 1 19.78 -57.74 -0.49
C MET A 1 19.01 -57.30 -1.73
N SER A 2 17.82 -57.86 -1.98
CA SER A 2 17.03 -57.52 -3.17
C SER A 2 16.33 -56.19 -2.93
N ILE A 3 16.71 -55.15 -3.67
CA ILE A 3 15.92 -53.91 -3.75
C ILE A 3 14.63 -54.31 -4.48
N THR A 4 13.52 -54.43 -3.76
CA THR A 4 12.23 -54.78 -4.35
C THR A 4 11.77 -53.64 -5.26
N VAL A 5 11.19 -53.96 -6.41
CA VAL A 5 10.67 -52.98 -7.39
C VAL A 5 9.71 -51.99 -6.71
N ASP A 6 8.98 -52.43 -5.69
CA ASP A 6 8.11 -51.60 -4.84
C ASP A 6 8.85 -50.49 -4.08
N SER A 7 10.09 -50.74 -3.65
CA SER A 7 10.93 -49.72 -2.99
C SER A 7 11.42 -48.65 -3.97
N LEU A 8 11.71 -49.03 -5.22
CA LEU A 8 12.06 -48.09 -6.28
C LEU A 8 10.84 -47.27 -6.73
N LEU A 9 9.68 -47.90 -6.87
CA LEU A 9 8.44 -47.22 -7.26
C LEU A 9 7.97 -46.23 -6.18
N SER A 10 8.02 -46.62 -4.91
CA SER A 10 7.68 -45.73 -3.78
C SER A 10 8.68 -44.58 -3.64
N GLY A 11 9.98 -44.81 -3.87
CA GLY A 11 10.99 -43.75 -3.95
C GLY A 11 10.74 -42.77 -5.09
N LEU A 12 10.36 -43.26 -6.27
CA LEU A 12 10.01 -42.42 -7.43
C LEU A 12 8.76 -41.57 -7.15
N ILE A 13 7.70 -42.17 -6.59
CA ILE A 13 6.47 -41.46 -6.21
C ILE A 13 6.77 -40.41 -5.14
N GLY A 14 7.58 -40.76 -4.13
CA GLY A 14 8.01 -39.84 -3.08
C GLY A 14 8.80 -38.66 -3.63
N ALA A 15 9.73 -38.91 -4.57
CA ALA A 15 10.48 -37.85 -5.24
C ALA A 15 9.56 -36.94 -6.06
N LEU A 16 8.59 -37.50 -6.80
CA LEU A 16 7.66 -36.74 -7.63
C LEU A 16 6.74 -35.85 -6.79
N VAL A 17 6.21 -36.37 -5.68
CA VAL A 17 5.44 -35.60 -4.70
C VAL A 17 6.31 -34.51 -4.06
N GLY A 18 7.54 -34.85 -3.65
CA GLY A 18 8.49 -33.91 -3.06
C GLY A 18 8.84 -32.75 -4.00
N SER A 19 9.14 -33.03 -5.26
CA SER A 19 9.40 -32.02 -6.28
C SER A 19 8.16 -31.14 -6.54
N GLY A 20 6.97 -31.74 -6.63
CA GLY A 20 5.72 -30.98 -6.80
C GLY A 20 5.47 -30.01 -5.64
N LEU A 21 5.64 -30.47 -4.40
CA LEU A 21 5.51 -29.62 -3.21
C LEU A 21 6.57 -28.52 -3.18
N ALA A 22 7.81 -28.81 -3.57
CA ALA A 22 8.88 -27.83 -3.63
C ALA A 22 8.56 -26.69 -4.61
N VAL A 23 8.03 -27.01 -5.80
CA VAL A 23 7.61 -26.00 -6.78
C VAL A 23 6.48 -25.11 -6.25
N VAL A 24 5.47 -25.71 -5.61
CA VAL A 24 4.36 -24.95 -5.00
C VAL A 24 4.89 -24.05 -3.89
N TYR A 25 5.74 -24.57 -3.02
CA TYR A 25 6.37 -23.81 -1.93
C TYR A 25 7.17 -22.62 -2.48
N GLN A 26 8.01 -22.85 -3.48
CA GLN A 26 8.82 -21.80 -4.10
C GLN A 26 7.95 -20.71 -4.72
N HIS A 27 6.88 -21.10 -5.41
CA HIS A 27 5.95 -20.14 -6.01
C HIS A 27 5.22 -19.30 -4.95
N VAL A 28 4.72 -19.93 -3.88
CA VAL A 28 4.10 -19.24 -2.74
C VAL A 28 5.07 -18.27 -2.07
N SER A 29 6.32 -18.71 -1.84
CA SER A 29 7.37 -17.90 -1.23
C SER A 29 7.66 -16.64 -2.05
N LEU A 30 7.77 -16.76 -3.37
CA LEU A 30 7.98 -15.61 -4.26
C LEU A 30 6.81 -14.61 -4.22
N ILE A 31 5.56 -15.08 -4.17
CA ILE A 31 4.40 -14.20 -4.06
C ILE A 31 4.41 -13.48 -2.70
N MET A 32 4.69 -14.20 -1.62
CA MET A 32 4.81 -13.61 -0.28
C MET A 32 5.89 -12.53 -0.24
N GLN A 33 7.07 -12.82 -0.80
CA GLN A 33 8.18 -11.87 -0.88
C GLN A 33 7.77 -10.60 -1.64
N ARG A 34 7.19 -10.74 -2.85
CA ARG A 34 6.74 -9.59 -3.65
C ARG A 34 5.69 -8.76 -2.91
N ARG A 35 4.74 -9.41 -2.23
CA ARG A 35 3.73 -8.71 -1.42
C ARG A 35 4.37 -7.92 -0.28
N SER A 36 5.34 -8.50 0.42
CA SER A 36 6.07 -7.79 1.48
C SER A 36 6.85 -6.59 0.95
N GLU A 37 7.53 -6.71 -0.19
CA GLU A 37 8.24 -5.60 -0.83
C GLU A 37 7.29 -4.44 -1.18
N VAL A 38 6.11 -4.75 -1.74
CA VAL A 38 5.11 -3.74 -2.09
C VAL A 38 4.43 -3.16 -0.86
N MET A 39 4.21 -3.95 0.19
CA MET A 39 3.73 -3.48 1.48
C MET A 39 4.67 -2.43 2.06
N PHE A 40 5.98 -2.71 2.17
CA PHE A 40 6.95 -1.74 2.70
C PHE A 40 6.97 -0.47 1.86
N LEU A 41 7.03 -0.60 0.53
CA LEU A 41 6.99 0.55 -0.36
C LEU A 41 5.73 1.42 -0.18
N ALA A 42 4.57 0.79 0.02
CA ALA A 42 3.31 1.51 0.24
C ALA A 42 3.27 2.22 1.59
N VAL A 43 3.78 1.58 2.65
CA VAL A 43 3.87 2.18 3.99
C VAL A 43 4.84 3.36 3.97
N ASP A 44 6.04 3.19 3.41
CA ASP A 44 7.05 4.25 3.30
C ASP A 44 6.51 5.45 2.54
N TYR A 45 5.79 5.21 1.44
CA TYR A 45 5.12 6.25 0.65
C TYR A 45 4.13 7.06 1.48
N PHE A 46 3.30 6.40 2.31
CA PHE A 46 2.34 7.10 3.16
C PHE A 46 3.00 7.82 4.33
N ASP A 47 4.02 7.23 4.93
CA ASP A 47 4.77 7.83 6.02
C ASP A 47 5.51 9.09 5.56
N GLU A 48 6.05 9.09 4.35
CA GLU A 48 6.66 10.27 3.74
C GLU A 48 5.64 11.38 3.49
N LEU A 49 4.49 11.07 2.88
CA LEU A 49 3.41 12.05 2.69
C LEU A 49 2.89 12.62 4.01
N TYR A 50 2.73 11.77 5.02
CA TYR A 50 2.32 12.16 6.36
C TYR A 50 3.33 13.15 6.96
N TYR A 51 4.60 12.77 6.95
CA TYR A 51 5.69 13.56 7.51
C TYR A 51 5.78 14.93 6.84
N LEU A 52 5.78 14.98 5.50
CA LEU A 52 5.85 16.22 4.73
C LEU A 52 4.66 17.13 5.00
N SER A 53 3.44 16.57 5.03
CA SER A 53 2.22 17.32 5.32
C SER A 53 2.25 17.95 6.71
N ARG A 54 2.74 17.21 7.72
CA ARG A 54 2.91 17.73 9.08
C ARG A 54 3.97 18.83 9.17
N HIS A 55 5.05 18.75 8.39
CA HIS A 55 6.05 19.80 8.31
C HIS A 55 5.50 21.10 7.72
N ILE A 56 4.72 20.99 6.64
CA ILE A 56 4.05 22.14 6.05
C ILE A 56 3.06 22.77 7.04
N GLN A 57 2.30 21.94 7.76
CA GLN A 57 1.40 22.44 8.80
C GLN A 57 2.14 23.23 9.89
N GLN A 58 3.25 22.67 10.40
CA GLN A 58 4.07 23.33 11.42
C GLN A 58 4.70 24.63 10.91
N TYR A 59 5.15 24.65 9.65
CA TYR A 59 5.64 25.85 9.01
C TYR A 59 4.59 26.95 9.00
N LYS A 60 3.37 26.63 8.56
CA LYS A 60 2.28 27.59 8.49
C LYS A 60 1.84 28.06 9.88
N GLU A 61 1.81 27.18 10.87
CA GLU A 61 1.51 27.57 12.26
C GLU A 61 2.51 28.63 12.77
N LYS A 62 3.82 28.37 12.64
CA LYS A 62 4.86 29.30 13.12
C LYS A 62 4.89 30.62 12.34
N ASN A 63 4.76 30.56 11.01
CA ASN A 63 4.80 31.77 10.19
C ASN A 63 3.54 32.63 10.34
N TYR A 64 2.34 32.01 10.43
CA TYR A 64 1.09 32.77 10.44
C TYR A 64 0.64 33.18 11.85
N LYS A 65 1.05 32.48 12.92
CA LYS A 65 0.68 32.84 14.29
C LYS A 65 1.83 33.37 15.13
N GLU A 66 2.97 32.70 15.06
CA GLU A 66 4.09 33.02 15.96
C GLU A 66 4.96 34.13 15.40
N ASN A 67 4.73 34.58 14.15
CA ASN A 67 5.63 35.46 13.39
C ASN A 67 7.09 34.97 13.47
N ARG A 68 7.27 33.65 13.49
CA ARG A 68 8.56 32.97 13.56
C ARG A 68 8.77 32.18 12.29
N GLU A 69 9.88 32.46 11.62
CA GLU A 69 10.27 31.67 10.46
C GLU A 69 10.65 30.26 10.91
N ALA A 70 9.85 29.26 10.52
CA ALA A 70 10.13 27.87 10.87
C ALA A 70 11.36 27.32 10.13
N PHE A 71 11.50 27.71 8.86
CA PHE A 71 12.59 27.43 7.92
C PHE A 71 12.44 28.36 6.70
N SER A 72 13.40 28.36 5.77
CA SER A 72 13.40 29.27 4.62
C SER A 72 12.22 29.04 3.66
N SER A 73 11.83 30.08 2.92
CA SER A 73 10.84 29.98 1.84
C SER A 73 11.21 28.95 0.76
N GLU A 74 12.50 28.81 0.43
CA GLU A 74 13.01 27.79 -0.49
C GLU A 74 12.71 26.38 0.01
N ARG A 75 12.94 26.11 1.29
CA ARG A 75 12.65 24.81 1.89
C ARG A 75 11.15 24.52 1.89
N TYR A 76 10.30 25.53 2.02
CA TYR A 76 8.85 25.36 1.89
C TYR A 76 8.44 24.94 0.48
N VAL A 77 9.00 25.60 -0.54
CA VAL A 77 8.75 25.25 -1.95
C VAL A 77 9.19 23.81 -2.23
N GLU A 78 10.40 23.42 -1.78
CA GLU A 78 10.90 22.06 -1.95
C GLU A 78 9.97 21.00 -1.33
N LEU A 79 9.43 21.25 -0.14
CA LEU A 79 8.48 20.34 0.52
C LEU A 79 7.15 20.26 -0.25
N CYS A 80 6.65 21.39 -0.75
CA CYS A 80 5.45 21.43 -1.58
C CYS A 80 5.62 20.63 -2.88
N ASP A 81 6.72 20.86 -3.60
CA ASP A 81 7.05 20.16 -4.85
C ASP A 81 7.18 18.65 -4.61
N LYS A 82 7.79 18.26 -3.48
CA LYS A 82 7.94 16.85 -3.12
C LYS A 82 6.59 16.18 -2.83
N ILE A 83 5.69 16.84 -2.11
CA ILE A 83 4.33 16.32 -1.89
C ILE A 83 3.59 16.21 -3.22
N ASP A 84 3.65 17.22 -4.07
CA ASP A 84 2.96 17.21 -5.37
C ASP A 84 3.46 16.06 -6.26
N PHE A 85 4.78 15.88 -6.34
CA PHE A 85 5.39 14.75 -7.04
C PHE A 85 4.91 13.39 -6.51
N LEU A 86 4.87 13.21 -5.19
CA LEU A 86 4.40 11.97 -4.57
C LEU A 86 2.92 11.72 -4.85
N LEU A 87 2.06 12.74 -4.69
CA LEU A 87 0.62 12.61 -4.89
C LEU A 87 0.24 12.37 -6.36
N THR A 88 0.98 12.94 -7.30
CA THR A 88 0.75 12.77 -8.75
C THR A 88 1.35 11.46 -9.28
N SER A 89 2.38 10.91 -8.63
CA SER A 89 2.98 9.63 -8.99
C SER A 89 2.00 8.47 -8.86
N SER A 90 1.88 7.68 -9.94
CA SER A 90 1.06 6.46 -9.97
C SER A 90 1.87 5.19 -9.66
N ARG A 91 3.19 5.30 -9.46
CA ARG A 91 4.10 4.14 -9.39
C ARG A 91 3.77 3.19 -8.25
N VAL A 92 3.58 3.71 -7.04
CA VAL A 92 3.27 2.89 -5.86
C VAL A 92 1.87 2.30 -5.97
N HIS A 93 0.89 3.11 -6.39
CA HIS A 93 -0.48 2.66 -6.66
C HIS A 93 -0.51 1.48 -7.64
N ALA A 94 0.15 1.61 -8.79
CA ALA A 94 0.22 0.56 -9.80
C ALA A 94 0.83 -0.74 -9.25
N ARG A 95 1.90 -0.64 -8.43
CA ARG A 95 2.51 -1.82 -7.79
C ARG A 95 1.56 -2.51 -6.81
N VAL A 96 0.80 -1.74 -6.01
CA VAL A 96 -0.22 -2.29 -5.11
C VAL A 96 -1.30 -3.01 -5.92
N ALA A 97 -1.82 -2.36 -6.96
CA ALA A 97 -2.87 -2.92 -7.82
C ALA A 97 -2.43 -4.21 -8.53
N LEU A 98 -1.21 -4.25 -9.09
CA LEU A 98 -0.66 -5.45 -9.73
C LEU A 98 -0.40 -6.60 -8.75
N THR A 99 -0.11 -6.29 -7.49
CA THR A 99 0.35 -7.28 -6.50
C THR A 99 -0.79 -7.88 -5.68
N TYR A 100 -1.79 -7.08 -5.35
CA TYR A 100 -2.95 -7.49 -4.57
C TYR A 100 -4.22 -7.65 -5.43
N GLY A 101 -4.29 -6.97 -6.57
CA GLY A 101 -5.42 -6.98 -7.50
C GLY A 101 -6.25 -5.68 -7.45
N GLU A 102 -6.87 -5.33 -8.58
CA GLU A 102 -7.68 -4.09 -8.75
C GLU A 102 -8.92 -4.03 -7.85
N LYS A 103 -9.45 -5.18 -7.42
CA LYS A 103 -10.62 -5.28 -6.53
C LYS A 103 -10.25 -5.71 -5.11
N SER A 104 -8.97 -5.61 -4.76
CA SER A 104 -8.47 -6.01 -3.44
C SER A 104 -8.83 -4.99 -2.37
N LYS A 105 -8.98 -5.49 -1.13
CA LYS A 105 -9.22 -4.63 0.02
C LYS A 105 -8.01 -3.72 0.29
N GLU A 106 -6.82 -4.25 0.03
CA GLU A 106 -5.55 -3.55 0.17
C GLU A 106 -5.47 -2.32 -0.73
N LEU A 107 -5.87 -2.45 -2.01
CA LEU A 107 -5.92 -1.31 -2.92
C LEU A 107 -7.01 -0.30 -2.54
N ASP A 108 -8.18 -0.76 -2.09
CA ASP A 108 -9.25 0.13 -1.60
C ASP A 108 -8.81 0.94 -0.38
N SER A 109 -8.18 0.29 0.61
CA SER A 109 -7.60 0.95 1.79
C SER A 109 -6.49 1.95 1.38
N PHE A 110 -5.60 1.55 0.46
CA PHE A 110 -4.56 2.43 -0.11
C PHE A 110 -5.18 3.69 -0.73
N ASN A 111 -6.21 3.53 -1.57
CA ASN A 111 -6.86 4.64 -2.25
C ASN A 111 -7.56 5.58 -1.28
N LYS A 112 -8.27 5.06 -0.27
CA LYS A 112 -8.90 5.87 0.77
C LYS A 112 -7.88 6.72 1.52
N LEU A 113 -6.74 6.14 1.90
CA LEU A 113 -5.70 6.88 2.60
C LEU A 113 -5.06 7.94 1.69
N ARG A 114 -4.74 7.59 0.45
CA ARG A 114 -4.21 8.53 -0.56
C ARG A 114 -5.13 9.72 -0.78
N THR A 115 -6.44 9.50 -0.94
CA THR A 115 -7.42 10.57 -1.13
C THR A 115 -7.44 11.52 0.08
N ASN A 116 -7.49 10.99 1.31
CA ASN A 116 -7.51 11.84 2.51
C ASN A 116 -6.20 12.63 2.68
N LEU A 117 -5.05 12.04 2.37
CA LEU A 117 -3.77 12.77 2.35
C LEU A 117 -3.74 13.86 1.27
N THR A 118 -4.33 13.59 0.11
CA THR A 118 -4.47 14.58 -0.96
C THR A 118 -5.33 15.75 -0.51
N ASP A 119 -6.47 15.48 0.12
CA ASP A 119 -7.36 16.51 0.68
C ASP A 119 -6.64 17.35 1.75
N ALA A 120 -5.86 16.72 2.63
CA ALA A 120 -5.04 17.42 3.63
C ALA A 120 -4.01 18.34 2.96
N ALA A 121 -3.28 17.84 1.97
CA ALA A 121 -2.27 18.60 1.23
C ALA A 121 -2.89 19.79 0.50
N LEU A 122 -4.04 19.62 -0.16
CA LEU A 122 -4.75 20.71 -0.83
C LEU A 122 -5.23 21.79 0.14
N LEU A 123 -5.73 21.40 1.31
CA LEU A 123 -6.07 22.36 2.38
C LEU A 123 -4.84 23.13 2.83
N LEU A 124 -3.73 22.43 3.06
CA LEU A 124 -2.47 23.04 3.46
C LEU A 124 -1.94 24.00 2.39
N PHE A 125 -1.94 23.63 1.11
CA PHE A 125 -1.46 24.49 0.02
C PHE A 125 -2.30 25.76 -0.12
N ARG A 126 -3.63 25.66 0.00
CA ARG A 126 -4.56 26.79 -0.16
C ARG A 126 -4.69 27.69 1.07
N ALA A 127 -4.20 27.23 2.24
CA ALA A 127 -4.34 27.97 3.47
C ALA A 127 -3.62 29.33 3.43
N LYS A 128 -4.33 30.40 3.77
CA LYS A 128 -3.78 31.75 3.95
C LYS A 128 -3.71 32.10 5.43
N ALA A 129 -2.93 33.14 5.77
CA ALA A 129 -2.77 33.59 7.15
C ALA A 129 -4.11 33.99 7.80
N GLU A 130 -4.99 34.67 7.05
CA GLU A 130 -6.27 35.17 7.55
C GLU A 130 -7.27 34.05 7.87
N THR A 131 -7.14 32.90 7.20
CA THR A 131 -8.04 31.74 7.37
C THR A 131 -7.34 30.57 8.08
N TRP A 132 -6.16 30.80 8.66
CA TRP A 132 -5.31 29.73 9.14
C TRP A 132 -5.94 28.95 10.30
N ASP A 133 -6.58 29.63 11.25
CA ASP A 133 -7.19 28.98 12.42
C ASP A 133 -8.22 27.93 12.04
N ASP A 134 -9.14 28.27 11.13
CA ASP A 134 -10.17 27.35 10.67
C ASP A 134 -9.59 26.23 9.80
N THR A 135 -8.58 26.55 8.98
CA THR A 135 -7.93 25.56 8.13
C THR A 135 -7.10 24.58 8.95
N SER A 136 -6.35 25.05 9.93
CA SER A 136 -5.54 24.24 10.85
C SER A 136 -6.43 23.27 11.62
N LYS A 137 -7.57 23.73 12.16
CA LYS A 137 -8.58 22.85 12.79
C LYS A 137 -9.13 21.80 11.84
N LYS A 138 -9.44 22.15 10.60
CA LYS A 138 -9.91 21.20 9.57
C LYS A 138 -8.85 20.16 9.23
N VAL A 139 -7.61 20.59 9.03
CA VAL A 139 -6.48 19.71 8.76
C VAL A 139 -6.25 18.76 9.93
N MET A 140 -6.16 19.26 11.16
CA MET A 140 -6.03 18.43 12.36
C MET A 140 -7.17 17.43 12.50
N GLY A 141 -8.41 17.87 12.32
CA GLY A 141 -9.57 16.99 12.37
C GLY A 141 -9.54 15.90 11.30
N LEU A 142 -8.96 16.18 10.12
CA LEU A 142 -8.80 15.21 9.05
C LEU A 142 -7.69 14.19 9.38
N PHE A 143 -6.61 14.64 10.02
CA PHE A 143 -5.56 13.76 10.54
C PHE A 143 -6.11 12.80 11.60
N GLU A 144 -6.68 13.34 12.67
CA GLU A 144 -7.13 12.57 13.83
C GLU A 144 -8.28 11.61 13.49
N LYS A 145 -9.27 12.07 12.71
CA LYS A 145 -10.50 11.30 12.48
C LYS A 145 -10.43 10.38 11.29
N LYS A 146 -9.55 10.65 10.31
CA LYS A 146 -9.50 9.90 9.05
C LYS A 146 -8.11 9.33 8.77
N ILE A 147 -7.07 10.17 8.66
CA ILE A 147 -5.74 9.71 8.22
C ILE A 147 -5.11 8.75 9.23
N ASP A 148 -5.05 9.09 10.52
CA ASP A 148 -4.39 8.25 11.53
C ASP A 148 -5.06 6.86 11.64
N PRO A 149 -6.41 6.74 11.72
CA PRO A 149 -7.07 5.45 11.67
C PRO A 149 -6.86 4.70 10.34
N LEU A 150 -6.93 5.40 9.20
CA LEU A 150 -6.75 4.79 7.89
C LEU A 150 -5.32 4.30 7.67
N ARG A 151 -4.31 5.00 8.16
CA ARG A 151 -2.89 4.59 8.10
C ARG A 151 -2.69 3.26 8.79
N LYS A 152 -3.14 3.16 10.05
CA LYS A 152 -3.09 1.90 10.81
C LYS A 152 -3.87 0.78 10.12
N ASN A 153 -5.08 1.06 9.63
CA ASN A 153 -5.90 0.05 8.97
C ASN A 153 -5.29 -0.42 7.64
N THR A 154 -4.71 0.49 6.87
CA THR A 154 -4.04 0.19 5.60
C THR A 154 -2.81 -0.67 5.82
N GLU A 155 -1.99 -0.33 6.82
CA GLU A 155 -0.84 -1.16 7.22
C GLU A 155 -1.28 -2.58 7.61
N ILE A 156 -2.30 -2.69 8.47
CA ILE A 156 -2.85 -3.99 8.89
C ILE A 156 -3.37 -4.79 7.69
N ASP A 157 -4.09 -4.15 6.77
CA ASP A 157 -4.63 -4.82 5.58
C ASP A 157 -3.51 -5.30 4.65
N LEU A 158 -2.49 -4.48 4.40
CA LEU A 158 -1.33 -4.87 3.59
C LEU A 158 -0.56 -6.04 4.23
N ILE A 159 -0.31 -6.00 5.54
CA ILE A 159 0.33 -7.09 6.31
C ILE A 159 -0.51 -8.37 6.23
N ARG A 160 -1.83 -8.27 6.33
CA ARG A 160 -2.71 -9.45 6.21
C ARG A 160 -2.62 -10.05 4.81
N GLY A 161 -2.49 -9.23 3.78
CA GLY A 161 -2.33 -9.67 2.41
C GLY A 161 -1.00 -10.41 2.14
N THR A 162 0.05 -10.19 2.95
CA THR A 162 1.33 -10.94 2.85
C THR A 162 1.28 -12.33 3.48
N LYS A 163 0.27 -12.63 4.32
CA LYS A 163 0.19 -13.92 5.04
C LYS A 163 -0.09 -15.08 4.10
N LEU A 164 0.45 -16.26 4.44
CA LEU A 164 0.29 -17.51 3.69
C LEU A 164 -1.18 -17.80 3.32
N LYS A 165 -2.10 -17.65 4.28
CA LYS A 165 -3.54 -17.86 4.04
C LYS A 165 -4.08 -16.96 2.92
N ALA A 166 -3.72 -15.69 2.90
CA ALA A 166 -4.17 -14.75 1.89
C ALA A 166 -3.57 -15.07 0.52
N VAL A 167 -2.29 -15.47 0.47
CA VAL A 167 -1.63 -15.92 -0.76
C VAL A 167 -2.31 -17.17 -1.33
N LEU A 168 -2.50 -18.20 -0.51
CA LEU A 168 -3.19 -19.42 -0.93
C LEU A 168 -4.62 -19.15 -1.42
N CYS A 169 -5.40 -18.33 -0.70
CA CYS A 169 -6.73 -17.94 -1.14
C CYS A 169 -6.71 -17.23 -2.50
N SER A 170 -5.76 -16.31 -2.73
CA SER A 170 -5.65 -15.63 -4.03
C SER A 170 -5.29 -16.59 -5.18
N MET A 171 -4.44 -17.60 -4.93
CA MET A 171 -4.07 -18.60 -5.93
C MET A 171 -5.25 -19.52 -6.29
N VAL A 172 -6.07 -19.88 -5.31
CA VAL A 172 -7.27 -20.72 -5.52
C VAL A 172 -8.40 -19.92 -6.19
N CYS A 173 -8.58 -18.64 -5.83
CA CYS A 173 -9.61 -17.79 -6.43
C CYS A 173 -9.28 -17.38 -7.87
N PHE A 174 -8.00 -17.22 -8.24
CA PHE A 174 -7.61 -16.94 -9.64
C PHE A 174 -8.13 -18.02 -10.60
N ARG A 175 -8.06 -19.30 -10.20
CA ARG A 175 -8.57 -20.43 -11.00
C ARG A 175 -10.08 -20.40 -11.26
N LYS A 176 -10.86 -19.68 -10.45
CA LYS A 176 -12.32 -19.54 -10.68
C LYS A 176 -12.68 -18.40 -11.63
N CYS A 177 -11.80 -17.40 -11.80
CA CYS A 177 -12.05 -16.25 -12.66
C CYS A 177 -11.62 -16.48 -14.13
N ASP A 178 -10.77 -17.47 -14.41
CA ASP A 178 -10.29 -17.79 -15.77
C ASP A 178 -11.22 -18.72 -16.57
N LYS A 179 -12.48 -18.94 -16.16
CA LYS A 179 -13.43 -19.59 -17.06
C LYS A 179 -13.80 -18.59 -18.17
N PRO A 180 -13.49 -18.86 -19.46
CA PRO A 180 -13.97 -18.01 -20.53
C PRO A 180 -15.50 -18.00 -20.47
N ARG A 181 -16.09 -16.80 -20.46
CA ARG A 181 -17.53 -16.66 -20.71
C ARG A 181 -17.76 -17.16 -22.13
N VAL A 182 -18.44 -18.29 -22.25
CA VAL A 182 -19.04 -18.70 -23.53
C VAL A 182 -20.00 -17.57 -23.89
N PRO A 183 -19.88 -16.94 -25.07
CA PRO A 183 -20.87 -15.95 -25.49
C PRO A 183 -22.22 -16.65 -25.62
N GLU A 184 -23.22 -16.17 -24.88
CA GLU A 184 -24.60 -16.53 -25.11
C GLU A 184 -24.98 -16.02 -26.50
N SER A 185 -25.11 -16.95 -27.45
CA SER A 185 -25.68 -16.70 -28.76
C SER A 185 -27.17 -16.42 -28.59
N ASN A 186 -27.57 -15.17 -28.83
CA ASN A 186 -28.97 -14.82 -29.10
C ASN A 186 -29.33 -15.18 -30.55
#